data_AF-A0A957VFW7-F1
#
_entry.id   AF-A0A957VFW7-F1
#
_cell.length_a   1.000
_cell.length_b   1.000
_cell.length_c   1.000
_cell.angle_alpha   90.00
_cell.angle_beta   90.00
_cell.angle_gamma   90.00
#
_symmetry.space_group_name_H-M   'P 1'
#
loop_
_entity.id
_entity.type
_entity.pdbx_description
1 polymer ?
#
loop_
_entity_poly.entity_id
_entity_poly.type
_entity_poly.pdbx_seq_one_letter_code
_entity_poly.pdbx_strand_id
1 'polypeptide(L)' 'MNTGLNMGLDTGLKSGLDTGADTILVVDDNPTNLRVLVGLLSAQGYKTLVATSGERALSQ' A
#
# COMPACT_ATOMS: atom_id res chain seq x y z
N MET A 1 45.05 -20.81 15.72
CA MET A 1 45.25 -19.71 16.68
C MET A 1 44.40 -18.54 16.23
N ASN A 2 43.64 -17.99 17.18
CA ASN A 2 42.94 -16.68 17.28
C ASN A 2 43.30 -15.63 16.19
N THR A 3 42.42 -14.79 15.62
CA THR A 3 41.42 -13.92 16.28
C THR A 3 40.45 -13.31 15.26
N GLY A 4 39.16 -13.34 15.61
CA GLY A 4 38.07 -12.39 15.32
C GLY A 4 38.10 -11.46 14.10
N LEU A 5 37.04 -11.57 13.28
CA LEU A 5 36.13 -10.45 12.99
C LEU A 5 34.71 -11.01 12.78
N ASN A 6 33.93 -11.08 13.85
CA ASN A 6 32.47 -11.11 13.77
C ASN A 6 31.99 -9.69 13.45
N MET A 7 31.90 -9.33 12.16
CA MET A 7 31.24 -8.10 11.69
C MET A 7 30.40 -8.37 10.43
N GLY A 8 29.67 -9.47 10.41
CA GLY A 8 28.43 -9.53 9.65
C GLY A 8 27.40 -8.75 10.43
N LEU A 9 27.40 -7.43 10.24
CA LEU A 9 26.62 -6.48 11.00
C LEU A 9 25.14 -6.90 11.01
N ASP A 10 24.62 -7.09 12.22
CA ASP A 10 23.34 -6.56 12.67
C ASP A 10 22.34 -6.21 11.57
N THR A 11 21.32 -7.06 11.46
CA THR A 11 19.91 -6.66 11.65
C THR A 11 19.49 -5.32 11.04
N GLY A 12 18.73 -5.40 9.96
CA GLY A 12 17.76 -4.35 9.63
C GLY A 12 18.29 -3.24 8.74
N LEU A 13 18.39 -3.54 7.44
CA LEU A 13 18.05 -2.53 6.44
C LEU A 13 17.18 -3.19 5.37
N LYS A 14 15.93 -3.50 5.74
CA LYS A 14 14.83 -3.27 4.80
C LYS A 14 14.89 -1.77 4.51
N SER A 15 15.65 -1.42 3.48
CA SER A 15 15.76 -0.07 2.96
C SER A 15 14.36 0.49 2.91
N GLY A 16 14.08 1.56 3.65
CA GLY A 16 12.79 2.24 3.73
C GLY A 16 12.42 2.94 2.42
N LEU A 17 12.55 2.25 1.31
CA LEU A 17 12.28 2.68 -0.06
C LEU A 17 11.26 1.78 -0.77
N ASP A 18 10.66 0.82 -0.05
CA ASP A 18 9.33 0.29 -0.40
C ASP A 18 8.26 1.32 0.00
N THR A 19 8.44 2.60 -0.32
CA THR A 19 7.38 3.63 -0.24
C THR A 19 6.40 3.45 -1.41
N GLY A 20 6.01 2.20 -1.67
CA GLY A 20 4.89 1.90 -2.54
C GLY A 20 3.64 2.45 -1.86
N ALA A 21 3.15 3.59 -2.34
CA ALA A 21 1.92 4.22 -1.90
C ALA A 21 0.90 3.19 -1.41
N ASP A 22 0.46 3.33 -0.15
CA ASP A 22 -0.51 2.42 0.46
C ASP A 22 -1.74 2.33 -0.46
N THR A 23 -2.26 1.11 -0.61
CA THR A 23 -3.38 0.83 -1.51
C THR A 23 -4.67 0.76 -0.72
N ILE A 24 -5.66 1.54 -1.12
CA ILE A 24 -6.97 1.63 -0.48
C ILE A 24 -8.04 1.10 -1.43
N LEU A 25 -8.85 0.14 -0.98
CA LEU A 25 -10.03 -0.34 -1.71
C LEU A 25 -11.27 0.45 -1.28
N VAL A 26 -11.89 1.13 -2.24
CA VAL A 26 -13.15 1.86 -2.05
C VAL A 26 -14.30 1.04 -2.60
N VAL A 27 -15.33 0.82 -1.78
CA VAL A 27 -16.52 0.05 -2.14
C VAL A 27 -17.75 0.92 -1.96
N ASP A 28 -18.39 1.29 -3.07
CA ASP A 28 -19.61 2.11 -3.09
C ASP A 28 -20.36 1.83 -4.40
N ASP A 29 -21.69 1.71 -4.36
CA ASP A 29 -22.53 1.43 -5.53
C ASP A 29 -22.84 2.69 -6.36
N ASN A 30 -22.58 3.88 -5.82
CA ASN A 30 -22.78 5.14 -6.51
C ASN A 30 -21.49 5.63 -7.20
N PRO A 31 -21.48 5.77 -8.54
CA PRO A 31 -20.29 6.20 -9.29
C PRO A 31 -19.82 7.62 -8.93
N THR A 32 -20.72 8.48 -8.44
CA THR A 32 -20.38 9.84 -8.01
C THR A 32 -19.50 9.82 -6.76
N ASN A 33 -19.86 8.98 -5.77
CA ASN A 33 -19.11 8.83 -4.53
C ASN A 33 -17.71 8.27 -4.80
N LEU A 34 -17.63 7.23 -5.63
CA LEU A 34 -16.36 6.63 -6.06
C LEU A 34 -15.43 7.67 -6.68
N ARG A 35 -15.95 8.52 -7.58
CA ARG A 35 -15.14 9.53 -8.24
C ARG A 35 -14.58 10.59 -7.29
N VAL A 36 -15.38 10.99 -6.30
CA VAL A 36 -14.93 11.94 -5.25
C VAL A 36 -13.86 11.30 -4.37
N LEU A 37 -14.10 10.09 -3.85
CA LEU A 37 -13.15 9.41 -2.95
C LEU A 37 -11.83 9.09 -3.65
N VAL A 38 -11.88 8.54 -4.87
CA VAL A 38 -10.67 8.24 -5.65
C VAL A 38 -9.85 9.50 -5.90
N GLY A 39 -10.50 10.61 -6.26
CA GLY A 39 -9.81 11.88 -6.49
C GLY A 39 -9.09 12.39 -5.23
N LEU A 40 -9.76 12.35 -4.08
CA LEU A 40 -9.19 12.79 -2.80
C LEU A 40 -8.01 11.91 -2.36
N LEU A 41 -8.16 10.59 -2.46
CA LEU A 41 -7.12 9.63 -2.05
C LEU A 41 -5.92 9.66 -2.99
N SER A 42 -6.16 9.79 -4.30
CA SER A 42 -5.08 9.94 -5.29
C SER A 42 -4.30 11.24 -5.09
N ALA A 43 -4.99 12.34 -4.76
CA ALA A 43 -4.34 13.63 -4.46
C ALA A 43 -3.46 13.57 -3.20
N GLN A 44 -3.75 12.65 -2.28
CA GLN A 44 -2.94 12.37 -1.09
C GLN A 44 -1.80 11.37 -1.36
N GLY A 45 -1.69 10.86 -2.59
CA GLY A 45 -0.63 9.95 -3.00
C GLY A 45 -0.91 8.48 -2.74
N TYR A 46 -2.15 8.10 -2.41
CA TYR A 46 -2.55 6.69 -2.28
C TYR A 46 -2.85 6.05 -3.63
N LYS A 47 -2.65 4.74 -3.71
CA LYS A 47 -3.21 3.93 -4.80
C LYS A 47 -4.63 3.54 -4.44
N THR A 48 -5.55 3.60 -5.39
CA THR A 48 -6.96 3.27 -5.14
C THR A 48 -7.45 2.14 -6.01
N LEU A 49 -8.07 1.14 -5.39
CA LEU A 49 -8.89 0.12 -6.05
C LEU A 49 -10.37 0.47 -5.86
N VAL A 50 -11.21 0.11 -6.82
CA VAL A 50 -12.62 0.47 -6.82
C VAL A 50 -13.48 -0.77 -7.06
N ALA A 51 -14.46 -0.98 -6.19
CA ALA A 51 -15.51 -1.97 -6.38
C ALA A 51 -16.89 -1.32 -6.26
N THR A 52 -17.81 -1.73 -7.14
CA THR A 52 -19.19 -1.20 -7.17
C THR A 52 -20.18 -2.05 -6.37
N SER A 53 -19.70 -3.11 -5.71
CA SER A 53 -20.49 -4.00 -4.85
C SER A 53 -19.56 -4.77 -3.91
N GLY A 54 -20.12 -5.39 -2.87
CA GLY A 54 -19.35 -6.20 -1.92
C GLY A 54 -18.72 -7.43 -2.57
N GLU A 55 -19.43 -8.11 -3.48
CA GLU A 55 -18.92 -9.29 -4.18
C GLU A 55 -17.74 -8.94 -5.09
N ARG A 56 -17.82 -7.78 -5.75
CA ARG A 56 -16.73 -7.21 -6.54
C ARG A 56 -15.55 -6.84 -5.65
N ALA A 57 -15.80 -6.34 -4.44
CA ALA A 57 -14.75 -6.00 -3.49
C ALA A 57 -13.99 -7.23 -2.98
N LEU A 58 -14.69 -8.32 -2.71
CA LEU A 58 -14.10 -9.58 -2.26
C LEU A 58 -13.28 -10.30 -3.35
N SER A 59 -13.42 -9.90 -4.62
CA SER A 59 -12.72 -10.50 -5.77
C SER A 59 -11.61 -9.62 -6.35
N GLN A 60 -11.26 -8.52 -5.68
CA GLN A 60 -10.15 -7.63 -6.04
C GLN A 60 -8.77 -8.23 -5.75
#